data_AF-A0A7S3KVD6-F1
#
_entry.id   AF-A0A7S3KVD6-F1
#
_cell.length_a   1.000
_cell.length_b   1.000
_cell.length_c   1.000
_cell.angle_alpha   90.00
_cell.angle_beta   90.00
_cell.angle_gamma   90.00
#
_symmetry.space_group_name_H-M   'P 1'
#
loop_
_entity.id
_entity.type
_entity.pdbx_description
1 polymer ?
#
loop_
_entity_poly.entity_id
_entity_poly.type
_entity_poly.pdbx_seq_one_letter_code
_entity_poly.pdbx_strand_id
1 'polypeptide(L)'
;MQPSSPSKFEPCIRRIMEFIEERKEMNEYNVLLIITNEPSTDWATTIPTIAEASHLPLSIILVELGDTDILKYDSLQTDSSSFKDFKRKPSLREIFQFAKYSDYDDFPHSLKENLLQQIPDQFIEYRLLS
;
A
#
# COMPACT_ATOMS: atom_id res chain seq x y z
N MET A 1 13.73 13.56 -22.39
CA MET A 1 13.43 12.17 -21.98
C MET A 1 11.95 11.96 -22.18
N GLN A 2 11.53 10.95 -22.95
CA GLN A 2 10.14 10.50 -22.90
C GLN A 2 9.93 9.77 -21.56
N PRO A 3 8.86 10.05 -20.79
CA PRO A 3 8.54 9.24 -19.62
C PRO A 3 8.30 7.80 -20.08
N SER A 4 9.08 6.89 -19.50
CA SER A 4 9.12 5.47 -19.85
C SER A 4 7.94 4.74 -19.23
N SER A 5 6.78 4.79 -19.90
CA SER A 5 5.52 4.12 -19.49
C SER A 5 4.95 4.57 -18.13
N PRO A 6 3.62 4.70 -18.00
CA PRO A 6 3.03 5.13 -16.75
C PRO A 6 3.31 4.13 -15.62
N SER A 7 3.46 4.65 -14.40
CA SER A 7 3.69 3.84 -13.20
C SER A 7 2.61 2.79 -13.00
N LYS A 8 3.04 1.55 -12.70
CA LYS A 8 2.17 0.40 -12.41
C LYS A 8 2.58 -0.21 -11.07
N PHE A 9 1.67 -0.23 -10.10
CA PHE A 9 1.96 -0.73 -8.75
C PHE A 9 1.58 -2.19 -8.57
N GLU A 10 0.60 -2.68 -9.32
CA GLU A 10 0.13 -4.05 -9.22
C GLU A 10 1.24 -5.08 -9.43
N PRO A 11 2.15 -4.94 -10.43
CA PRO A 11 3.23 -5.89 -10.61
C PRO A 11 4.21 -5.93 -9.42
N CYS A 12 4.46 -4.78 -8.80
CA CYS A 12 5.32 -4.70 -7.61
C CYS A 12 4.67 -5.41 -6.41
N ILE A 13 3.37 -5.21 -6.21
CA ILE A 13 2.62 -5.85 -5.13
C ILE A 13 2.56 -7.36 -5.36
N ARG A 14 2.27 -7.83 -6.58
CA ARG A 14 2.32 -9.28 -6.87
C ARG A 14 3.68 -9.89 -6.59
N ARG A 15 4.76 -9.20 -6.96
CA ARG A 15 6.11 -9.71 -6.73
C ARG A 15 6.43 -9.92 -5.25
N ILE A 16 6.00 -9.02 -4.38
CA ILE A 16 6.19 -9.21 -2.93
C ILE A 16 5.26 -10.30 -2.37
N MET A 17 4.03 -10.43 -2.90
CA MET A 17 3.14 -11.54 -2.51
C MET A 17 3.78 -12.89 -2.82
N GLU A 18 4.32 -13.07 -4.03
CA GLU A 18 5.06 -14.28 -4.41
C GLU A 18 6.26 -14.55 -3.49
N PHE A 19 7.05 -13.51 -3.19
CA PHE A 19 8.20 -13.62 -2.29
C PHE A 19 7.80 -14.09 -0.88
N ILE A 20 6.69 -13.58 -0.34
CA ILE A 20 6.17 -13.97 0.97
C ILE A 20 5.65 -15.41 0.94
N GLU A 21 4.92 -15.77 -0.13
CA GLU A 21 4.36 -17.10 -0.33
C GLU A 21 5.44 -18.19 -0.42
N GLU A 22 6.57 -17.89 -1.07
CA GLU A 22 7.75 -18.78 -1.14
C GLU A 22 8.44 -18.98 0.23
N ARG A 23 8.16 -18.10 1.21
CA ARG A 23 8.85 -18.02 2.51
C ARG A 23 7.92 -18.15 3.71
N LYS A 24 6.72 -18.73 3.54
CA LYS A 24 5.71 -18.83 4.61
C LYS A 24 6.22 -19.42 5.92
N GLU A 25 7.19 -20.31 5.87
CA GLU A 25 7.76 -20.96 7.06
C GLU A 25 8.71 -20.05 7.86
N MET A 26 9.14 -18.91 7.31
CA MET A 26 10.16 -18.05 7.90
C MET A 26 9.61 -17.10 8.99
N ASN A 27 8.28 -17.05 9.22
CA ASN A 27 7.63 -16.17 10.20
C ASN A 27 8.10 -14.71 10.11
N GLU A 28 8.17 -14.19 8.87
CA GLU A 28 8.58 -12.83 8.55
C GLU A 28 7.36 -11.92 8.32
N TYR A 29 7.44 -10.68 8.79
CA TYR A 29 6.49 -9.62 8.44
C TYR A 29 7.17 -8.60 7.54
N ASN A 30 6.52 -8.24 6.44
CA ASN A 30 7.11 -7.48 5.35
C ASN A 30 6.49 -6.09 5.24
N VAL A 31 7.28 -5.12 4.80
CA VAL A 31 6.82 -3.77 4.48
C VAL A 31 7.27 -3.42 3.06
N LEU A 32 6.33 -3.13 2.18
CA LEU A 32 6.58 -2.62 0.84
C LEU A 32 6.43 -1.09 0.85
N LEU A 33 7.53 -0.38 0.60
CA LEU A 33 7.52 1.08 0.40
C LEU A 33 7.66 1.39 -1.09
N ILE A 34 6.67 2.04 -1.67
CA ILE A 34 6.67 2.53 -3.05
C ILE A 34 6.79 4.05 -2.99
N ILE A 35 7.78 4.62 -3.70
CA ILE A 35 7.95 6.07 -3.83
C ILE A 35 7.89 6.42 -5.31
N THR A 36 7.02 7.34 -5.69
CA THR A 36 6.77 7.70 -7.09
C THR A 36 6.59 9.20 -7.25
N ASN A 37 6.95 9.74 -8.41
CA ASN A 37 6.60 11.10 -8.84
C ASN A 37 5.56 11.11 -9.96
N GLU A 38 5.11 9.94 -10.41
CA GLU A 38 4.11 9.77 -11.46
C GLU A 38 2.84 9.11 -10.91
N PRO A 39 1.66 9.49 -11.41
CA PRO A 39 0.41 8.82 -11.04
C PRO A 39 0.39 7.40 -11.59
N SER A 40 -0.16 6.46 -10.82
CA SER A 40 -0.41 5.11 -11.34
C SER A 40 -1.59 5.10 -12.32
N THR A 41 -1.47 4.23 -13.33
CA THR A 41 -2.53 3.97 -14.31
C THR A 41 -3.26 2.64 -14.10
N ASP A 42 -2.84 1.85 -13.12
CA ASP A 42 -3.30 0.48 -12.89
C ASP A 42 -4.05 0.32 -11.57
N TRP A 43 -4.70 1.38 -11.08
CA TRP A 43 -5.44 1.33 -9.82
C TRP A 43 -6.62 0.35 -9.82
N ALA A 44 -7.24 0.14 -10.99
CA ALA A 44 -8.30 -0.85 -11.17
C ALA A 44 -7.83 -2.29 -10.88
N THR A 45 -6.53 -2.57 -11.03
CA THR A 45 -5.91 -3.86 -10.70
C THR A 45 -5.14 -3.82 -9.38
N THR A 46 -4.59 -2.66 -9.01
CA THR A 46 -3.87 -2.44 -7.75
C THR A 46 -4.78 -2.62 -6.55
N ILE A 47 -5.94 -1.96 -6.50
CA ILE A 47 -6.89 -2.06 -5.38
C ILE A 47 -7.29 -3.51 -5.07
N PRO A 48 -7.77 -4.32 -6.04
CA PRO A 48 -8.13 -5.70 -5.74
C PRO A 48 -6.91 -6.57 -5.37
N THR A 49 -5.72 -6.24 -5.86
CA THR A 49 -4.48 -6.93 -5.47
C THR A 49 -4.07 -6.59 -4.04
N ILE A 50 -4.25 -5.34 -3.59
CA ILE A 50 -4.08 -4.95 -2.18
C ILE A 50 -5.08 -5.73 -1.30
N ALA A 51 -6.34 -5.82 -1.72
CA ALA A 51 -7.35 -6.58 -0.98
C ALA A 51 -6.97 -8.07 -0.86
N GLU A 52 -6.44 -8.68 -1.93
CA GLU A 52 -5.91 -10.04 -1.89
C GLU A 52 -4.73 -10.15 -0.91
N ALA A 53 -3.77 -9.23 -1.00
CA ALA A 53 -2.57 -9.18 -0.15
C ALA A 53 -2.86 -8.98 1.34
N SER A 54 -4.07 -8.52 1.72
CA SER A 54 -4.45 -8.35 3.14
C SER A 54 -4.37 -9.63 3.98
N HIS A 55 -4.36 -10.81 3.34
CA HIS A 55 -4.21 -12.11 4.00
C HIS A 55 -2.76 -12.49 4.31
N LEU A 56 -1.77 -11.76 3.79
CA LEU A 56 -0.34 -12.03 3.95
C LEU A 56 0.26 -11.21 5.09
N PRO A 57 1.40 -11.59 5.68
CA PRO A 57 2.13 -10.76 6.65
C PRO A 57 2.82 -9.57 5.96
N LEU A 58 2.04 -8.59 5.51
CA LEU A 58 2.48 -7.47 4.68
C LEU A 58 1.80 -6.15 5.06
N SER A 59 2.58 -5.07 5.07
CA SER A 59 2.10 -3.68 4.99
C SER A 59 2.60 -3.02 3.71
N ILE A 60 1.83 -2.09 3.15
CA ILE A 60 2.14 -1.37 1.91
C ILE A 60 2.03 0.14 2.20
N ILE A 61 3.09 0.87 1.87
CA ILE A 61 3.15 2.32 1.98
C ILE A 61 3.41 2.89 0.58
N LEU A 62 2.58 3.83 0.14
CA LEU A 62 2.80 4.61 -1.08
C LEU A 62 3.11 6.07 -0.74
N VAL A 63 4.24 6.57 -1.21
CA VAL A 63 4.63 7.98 -1.10
C VAL A 63 4.67 8.61 -2.49
N GLU A 64 3.90 9.66 -2.67
CA GLU A 64 3.90 10.46 -3.90
C GLU A 64 4.75 11.72 -3.72
N LEU A 65 5.67 11.99 -4.65
CA LEU A 65 6.55 13.17 -4.65
C LEU A 65 6.01 14.32 -5.51
N GLY A 66 5.04 14.05 -6.38
CA GLY A 66 4.51 14.98 -7.37
C GLY A 66 3.33 15.80 -6.86
N ASP A 67 2.98 16.84 -7.61
CA ASP A 67 1.80 17.68 -7.36
C ASP A 67 0.57 17.19 -8.15
N THR A 68 0.51 15.89 -8.42
CA THR A 68 -0.62 15.33 -9.15
C THR A 68 -1.85 15.29 -8.25
N ASP A 69 -3.00 15.67 -8.80
CA ASP A 69 -4.30 15.58 -8.14
C ASP A 69 -4.71 14.11 -7.98
N ILE A 70 -4.13 13.48 -6.98
CA ILE A 70 -4.48 12.16 -6.47
C ILE A 70 -5.65 12.32 -5.46
N LEU A 71 -6.59 13.23 -5.77
CA LEU A 71 -7.82 13.52 -5.00
C LEU A 71 -8.76 12.30 -4.87
N LYS A 72 -8.50 11.20 -5.59
CA LYS A 72 -9.26 9.94 -5.48
C LYS A 72 -8.78 9.03 -4.35
N TYR A 73 -7.65 9.31 -3.69
CA TYR A 73 -6.98 8.34 -2.81
C TYR A 73 -7.07 8.68 -1.32
N ASP A 74 -7.31 9.93 -0.96
CA ASP A 74 -7.69 10.28 0.42
C ASP A 74 -8.96 9.52 0.86
N SER A 75 -9.90 9.29 -0.07
CA SER A 75 -11.09 8.47 0.16
C SER A 75 -10.81 6.96 0.23
N LEU A 76 -9.61 6.51 -0.12
CA LEU A 76 -9.22 5.09 -0.08
C LEU A 76 -8.55 4.70 1.25
N GLN A 77 -8.11 5.68 2.05
CA GLN A 77 -7.53 5.46 3.38
C GLN A 77 -8.56 5.31 4.50
N THR A 78 -9.84 5.60 4.23
CA THR A 78 -10.79 5.86 5.32
C THR A 78 -11.48 4.61 5.86
N ASP A 79 -11.38 3.46 5.18
CA ASP A 79 -11.94 2.19 5.67
C ASP A 79 -11.36 0.98 4.91
N SER A 80 -10.81 -0.01 5.61
CA SER A 80 -10.32 -1.28 5.06
C SER A 80 -11.41 -2.07 4.31
N SER A 81 -12.68 -1.86 4.68
CA SER A 81 -13.84 -2.42 3.98
C SER A 81 -14.06 -1.84 2.57
N SER A 82 -13.38 -0.74 2.24
CA SER A 82 -13.45 -0.08 0.92
C SER A 82 -12.75 -0.87 -0.17
N PHE A 83 -11.70 -1.62 0.16
CA PHE A 83 -10.96 -2.42 -0.81
C PHE A 83 -11.60 -3.79 -0.96
N LYS A 84 -11.88 -4.14 -2.22
CA LYS A 84 -12.47 -5.43 -2.59
C LYS A 84 -11.63 -6.12 -3.63
N ASP A 85 -11.45 -7.43 -3.46
CA ASP A 85 -10.78 -8.28 -4.44
C ASP A 85 -11.59 -8.38 -5.75
N PHE A 86 -11.04 -9.05 -6.76
CA PHE A 86 -11.73 -9.28 -8.04
C PHE A 86 -13.04 -10.09 -7.89
N LYS A 87 -13.24 -10.79 -6.78
CA LYS A 87 -14.45 -11.54 -6.42
C LYS A 87 -15.41 -10.74 -5.53
N ARG A 88 -15.14 -9.45 -5.34
CA ARG A 88 -15.89 -8.50 -4.49
C ARG A 88 -15.85 -8.82 -2.98
N LYS A 89 -14.89 -9.63 -2.54
CA LYS A 89 -14.66 -9.86 -1.10
C LYS A 89 -13.91 -8.67 -0.52
N PRO A 90 -14.33 -8.14 0.64
CA PRO A 90 -13.59 -7.08 1.31
C PRO A 90 -12.21 -7.56 1.76
N SER A 91 -11.29 -6.63 1.96
CA SER A 91 -10.01 -6.90 2.61
C SER A 91 -10.22 -7.50 4.00
N LEU A 92 -9.30 -8.39 4.41
CA LEU A 92 -9.33 -9.00 5.73
C LEU A 92 -8.96 -8.01 6.84
N ARG A 93 -8.05 -7.09 6.53
CA ARG A 93 -7.46 -6.09 7.43
C ARG A 93 -6.94 -4.91 6.64
N GLU A 94 -6.68 -3.78 7.31
CA GLU A 94 -6.07 -2.61 6.69
C GLU A 94 -4.57 -2.84 6.51
N ILE A 95 -4.04 -2.65 5.29
CA ILE A 95 -2.62 -2.85 5.01
C ILE A 95 -1.98 -1.74 4.19
N PHE A 96 -2.74 -0.72 3.79
CA PHE A 96 -2.31 0.26 2.80
C PHE A 96 -2.35 1.67 3.37
N GLN A 97 -1.23 2.38 3.26
CA GLN A 97 -1.08 3.77 3.64
C GLN A 97 -0.63 4.58 2.45
N PHE A 98 -1.11 5.82 2.34
CA PHE A 98 -0.67 6.76 1.32
C PHE A 98 -0.24 8.09 1.95
N ALA A 99 0.79 8.72 1.39
CA ALA A 99 1.19 10.06 1.78
C ALA A 99 1.63 10.84 0.54
N LYS A 100 1.14 12.08 0.42
CA LYS A 100 1.71 13.05 -0.52
C LYS A 100 2.84 13.79 0.18
N TYR A 101 4.05 13.72 -0.37
CA TYR A 101 5.24 14.28 0.25
C TYR A 101 5.13 15.79 0.46
N SER A 102 4.51 16.51 -0.48
CA SER A 102 4.33 17.97 -0.40
C SER A 102 3.46 18.42 0.78
N ASP A 103 2.62 17.54 1.34
CA ASP A 103 1.83 17.85 2.54
C ASP A 103 2.71 18.02 3.79
N TYR A 104 3.97 17.61 3.70
CA TYR A 104 4.95 17.60 4.78
C TYR A 104 6.14 18.52 4.54
N ASP A 105 6.09 19.39 3.53
CA ASP A 105 7.19 20.31 3.19
C ASP A 105 7.60 21.20 4.39
N ASP A 106 6.61 21.68 5.15
CA ASP A 106 6.84 22.49 6.35
C ASP A 106 7.29 21.67 7.57
N PHE A 107 6.99 20.36 7.58
CA PHE A 107 7.26 19.45 8.72
C PHE A 107 7.71 18.05 8.28
N PRO A 108 8.93 17.88 7.76
CA PRO A 108 9.40 16.59 7.24
C PRO A 108 9.43 15.46 8.28
N HIS A 109 9.56 15.80 9.57
CA HIS A 109 9.52 14.82 10.66
C HIS A 109 8.14 14.16 10.80
N SER A 110 7.07 14.88 10.49
CA SER A 110 5.69 14.39 10.58
C SER A 110 5.40 13.30 9.55
N LEU A 111 6.11 13.28 8.41
CA LEU A 111 6.00 12.21 7.42
C LEU A 111 6.41 10.87 8.01
N LYS A 112 7.53 10.82 8.73
CA LYS A 112 8.01 9.59 9.36
C LYS A 112 7.00 9.07 10.38
N GLU A 113 6.47 9.96 11.21
CA GLU A 113 5.49 9.59 12.23
C GLU A 113 4.23 9.03 11.57
N ASN A 114 3.70 9.71 10.56
CA ASN A 114 2.52 9.28 9.83
C ASN A 114 2.70 7.89 9.17
N LEU A 115 3.80 7.68 8.45
CA LEU A 115 4.03 6.45 7.70
C LEU A 115 4.32 5.21 8.56
N LEU A 116 4.92 5.41 9.75
CA LEU A 116 5.34 4.29 10.60
C LEU A 116 4.35 3.98 11.72
N GLN A 117 3.49 4.93 12.10
CA GLN A 117 2.61 4.76 13.26
C GLN A 117 1.63 3.60 13.09
N GLN A 118 1.14 3.32 11.87
CA GLN A 118 0.17 2.24 11.67
C GLN A 118 0.80 0.85 11.51
N ILE A 119 2.08 0.76 11.16
CA ILE A 119 2.73 -0.54 10.88
C ILE A 119 2.69 -1.49 12.09
N PRO A 120 2.96 -1.05 13.33
CA PRO A 120 2.80 -1.89 14.51
C PRO A 120 1.38 -2.44 14.68
N ASP A 121 0.35 -1.62 14.47
CA ASP A 121 -1.05 -2.03 14.62
C ASP A 121 -1.44 -3.04 13.55
N GLN A 122 -1.05 -2.81 12.29
CA GLN A 122 -1.27 -3.74 11.18
C GLN A 122 -0.58 -5.10 11.41
N PHE A 123 0.61 -5.10 12.01
CA PHE A 123 1.31 -6.31 12.42
C PHE A 123 0.54 -7.05 13.53
N ILE A 124 0.11 -6.35 14.58
CA ILE A 124 -0.64 -6.95 15.69
C ILE A 124 -1.95 -7.55 15.17
N GLU A 125 -2.68 -6.83 14.33
CA GLU A 125 -3.92 -7.29 13.72
C GLU A 125 -3.70 -8.58 12.90
N TYR A 126 -2.66 -8.63 12.07
CA TYR A 126 -2.29 -9.84 11.35
C TYR A 126 -2.07 -11.02 12.31
N ARG A 127 -1.32 -10.82 13.41
CA ARG A 127 -1.02 -11.88 14.40
C ARG A 127 -2.26 -12.37 15.16
N LEU A 128 -3.31 -11.57 15.26
CA LEU A 128 -4.56 -11.95 15.92
C LEU A 128 -5.54 -12.69 14.99
N LEU A 129 -5.41 -12.48 13.68
CA LEU A 129 -6.27 -13.10 12.65
C LEU A 129 -5.67 -14.37 12.03
N SER A 130 -4.37 -14.63 12.23
CA SER A 130 -3.62 -15.75 11.65
C SER A 130 -3.49 -16.99 12.54
#